data_AF-A0A423LKL8-F1
#
_entry.id   AF-A0A423LKL8-F1
#
_cell.length_a   1.000
_cell.length_b   1.000
_cell.length_c   1.000
_cell.angle_alpha   90.00
_cell.angle_beta   90.00
_cell.angle_gamma   90.00
#
_symmetry.space_group_name_H-M   'P 1'
#
loop_
_entity.id
_entity.type
_entity.pdbx_description
1 polymer ?
#
loop_
_entity_poly.entity_id
_entity_poly.type
_entity_poly.pdbx_seq_one_letter_code
_entity_poly.pdbx_strand_id
1 'polypeptide(L)'
;MAASIPSGNRAQQGGFTYLGVLFLIVVMGMGLASAGELWSTASRRDREKQLLWVGTQYAQALRSYYRSSPGLAQYPKELADLLDDQRFPEARHHLRQLYPDPIGQGEWALQRGFDGRITGLNSPSTEVPLKQSDFPTQWSDFEGMQRYSDWQFVAEKAFLDGTTGPAKGQSVRPQALQP
;
A
#
# COMPACT_ATOMS: atom_id res chain seq x y z
N MET A 1 4.25 93.04 -18.33
CA MET A 1 3.86 92.15 -17.22
C MET A 1 3.84 90.73 -17.78
N ALA A 2 4.85 89.93 -17.46
CA ALA A 2 4.96 88.55 -17.95
C ALA A 2 4.53 87.60 -16.83
N ALA A 3 3.47 86.83 -17.06
CA ALA A 3 3.02 85.78 -16.16
C ALA A 3 3.72 84.47 -16.56
N SER A 4 4.66 84.01 -15.75
CA SER A 4 5.23 82.67 -15.84
C SER A 4 4.27 81.69 -15.16
N ILE A 5 3.75 80.74 -15.93
CA ILE A 5 2.92 79.65 -15.41
C ILE A 5 3.86 78.48 -15.04
N PRO A 6 3.87 78.01 -13.78
CA PRO A 6 4.61 76.81 -13.41
C PRO A 6 3.82 75.58 -13.84
N SER A 7 4.20 74.96 -14.95
CA SER A 7 3.56 73.73 -15.44
C SER A 7 4.26 72.48 -14.88
N GLY A 8 3.58 71.83 -13.93
CA GLY A 8 3.51 70.37 -13.75
C GLY A 8 4.79 69.61 -13.40
N ASN A 9 5.01 69.35 -12.10
CA ASN A 9 5.96 68.36 -11.64
C ASN A 9 5.50 66.96 -12.10
N ARG A 10 6.23 66.32 -13.01
CA ARG A 10 6.01 64.90 -13.35
C ARG A 10 6.42 64.07 -12.14
N ALA A 11 5.44 63.68 -11.33
CA ALA A 11 5.64 62.68 -10.29
C ALA A 11 6.27 61.44 -10.93
N GLN A 12 7.54 61.19 -10.61
CA GLN A 12 8.25 59.98 -11.02
C GLN A 12 7.49 58.80 -10.43
N GLN A 13 6.69 58.13 -11.27
CA GLN A 13 6.02 56.89 -10.91
C GLN A 13 7.11 55.85 -10.65
N GLY A 14 7.28 55.52 -9.37
CA GLY A 14 8.34 54.63 -8.88
C GLY A 14 8.18 53.22 -9.45
N GLY A 15 8.89 52.93 -10.55
CA GLY A 15 9.00 51.59 -11.15
C GLY A 15 9.60 50.54 -10.21
N PHE A 16 10.18 50.96 -9.08
CA PHE A 16 10.75 50.07 -8.08
C PHE A 16 9.70 49.26 -7.31
N THR A 17 8.50 49.81 -7.07
CA THR A 17 7.43 49.08 -6.35
C THR A 17 6.93 47.89 -7.16
N TYR A 18 6.81 48.05 -8.48
CA TYR A 18 6.42 46.95 -9.38
C TYR A 18 7.47 45.83 -9.40
N LEU A 19 8.77 46.19 -9.45
CA LEU A 19 9.86 45.22 -9.33
C LEU A 19 9.85 44.50 -7.97
N GLY A 20 9.57 45.21 -6.89
CA GLY A 20 9.45 44.62 -5.55
C GLY A 20 8.29 43.63 -5.44
N VAL A 21 7.12 43.95 -6.01
CA VAL A 21 5.96 43.04 -6.04
C VAL A 21 6.24 41.82 -6.92
N LEU A 22 6.84 41.99 -8.10
CA LEU A 22 7.24 40.88 -8.96
C LEU A 22 8.23 39.96 -8.24
N PHE A 23 9.22 40.53 -7.54
CA PHE A 23 10.18 39.77 -6.76
C PHE A 23 9.51 39.01 -5.60
N LEU A 24 8.56 39.64 -4.89
CA LEU A 24 7.78 38.99 -3.83
C LEU A 24 6.99 37.78 -4.37
N ILE A 25 6.34 37.94 -5.53
CA ILE A 25 5.58 36.86 -6.19
C ILE A 25 6.52 35.70 -6.57
N VAL A 26 7.71 35.99 -7.11
CA VAL A 26 8.70 34.96 -7.44
C VAL A 26 9.17 34.21 -6.18
N VAL A 27 9.46 34.91 -5.08
CA VAL A 27 9.87 34.29 -3.82
C VAL A 27 8.74 33.43 -3.22
N MET A 28 7.49 33.91 -3.25
CA MET A 28 6.33 33.12 -2.81
C MET A 28 6.10 31.89 -3.71
N GLY A 29 6.28 32.04 -5.03
CA GLY A 29 6.16 30.94 -5.99
C GLY A 29 7.20 29.84 -5.75
N MET A 30 8.46 30.22 -5.49
CA MET A 30 9.52 29.27 -5.09
C MET A 30 9.21 28.58 -3.77
N GLY A 31 8.69 29.31 -2.78
CA GLY A 31 8.29 28.74 -1.49
C GLY A 31 7.26 27.63 -1.64
N LEU A 32 6.22 27.86 -2.45
CA LEU A 32 5.14 26.89 -2.69
C LEU A 32 5.59 25.66 -3.49
N ALA A 33 6.50 25.82 -4.46
CA ALA A 33 6.98 24.70 -5.28
C ALA A 33 7.73 23.63 -4.48
N SER A 34 8.48 24.03 -3.44
CA SER A 34 9.27 23.09 -2.62
C SER A 34 8.42 22.16 -1.74
N ALA A 35 7.17 22.54 -1.42
CA ALA A 35 6.30 21.72 -0.59
C ALA A 35 5.67 20.52 -1.34
N GLY A 36 5.58 20.58 -2.68
CA GLY A 36 4.88 19.57 -3.48
C GLY A 36 5.62 18.23 -3.63
N GLU A 37 6.95 18.25 -3.69
CA GLU A 37 7.76 17.04 -3.90
C GLU A 37 7.69 16.07 -2.70
N LEU A 38 7.59 16.62 -1.49
CA LEU A 38 7.45 15.84 -0.25
C LEU A 38 6.14 15.05 -0.21
N TRP A 39 5.06 15.60 -0.76
CA TRP A 39 3.75 14.95 -0.76
C TRP A 39 3.64 13.77 -1.72
N SER A 40 4.35 13.80 -2.86
CA SER A 40 4.38 12.68 -3.80
C SER A 40 4.95 11.42 -3.14
N THR A 41 6.08 11.57 -2.44
CA THR A 41 6.75 10.45 -1.76
C THR A 41 5.93 9.94 -0.58
N ALA A 42 5.32 10.85 0.19
CA ALA A 42 4.42 10.48 1.28
C ALA A 42 3.20 9.69 0.78
N SER A 43 2.55 10.17 -0.29
CA SER A 43 1.40 9.49 -0.90
C SER A 43 1.75 8.08 -1.39
N ARG A 44 2.91 7.92 -2.03
CA ARG A 44 3.38 6.61 -2.50
C ARG A 44 3.59 5.63 -1.34
N ARG A 45 4.20 6.10 -0.25
CA ARG A 45 4.40 5.30 0.98
C ARG A 45 3.08 4.87 1.61
N ASP A 46 2.06 5.73 1.60
CA ASP A 46 0.75 5.39 2.16
C ASP A 46 -0.01 4.39 1.28
N ARG A 47 0.03 4.54 -0.05
CA ARG A 47 -0.53 3.54 -0.98
C ARG A 47 0.12 2.17 -0.82
N GLU A 48 1.43 2.13 -0.59
CA GLU A 48 2.15 0.89 -0.38
C GLU A 48 1.79 0.20 0.94
N LYS A 49 1.65 0.96 2.03
CA LYS A 49 1.11 0.41 3.30
C LYS A 49 -0.30 -0.14 3.09
N GLN A 50 -1.12 0.59 2.33
CA GLN A 50 -2.46 0.15 1.99
C GLN A 50 -2.44 -1.13 1.15
N LEU A 51 -1.52 -1.28 0.20
CA LEU A 51 -1.34 -2.50 -0.58
C LEU A 51 -1.07 -3.70 0.34
N LEU A 52 -0.11 -3.57 1.26
CA LEU A 52 0.21 -4.62 2.22
C LEU A 52 -0.97 -4.96 3.13
N TRP A 53 -1.69 -3.94 3.60
CA TRP A 53 -2.87 -4.13 4.44
C TRP A 53 -3.99 -4.87 3.68
N VAL A 54 -4.34 -4.41 2.48
CA VAL A 54 -5.36 -5.03 1.64
C VAL A 54 -4.96 -6.45 1.24
N GLY A 55 -3.72 -6.67 0.80
CA GLY A 55 -3.21 -7.99 0.45
C GLY A 55 -3.26 -8.96 1.63
N THR A 56 -2.95 -8.49 2.84
CA THR A 56 -3.10 -9.28 4.08
C THR A 56 -4.56 -9.63 4.36
N GLN A 57 -5.51 -8.70 4.17
CA GLN A 57 -6.94 -8.98 4.34
C GLN A 57 -7.42 -10.07 3.37
N TYR A 58 -7.00 -10.02 2.11
CA TYR A 58 -7.34 -11.05 1.13
C TYR A 58 -6.72 -12.41 1.47
N ALA A 59 -5.44 -12.45 1.82
CA ALA A 59 -4.79 -13.71 2.22
C ALA A 59 -5.46 -14.33 3.46
N GLN A 60 -5.85 -13.50 4.43
CA GLN A 60 -6.59 -13.93 5.62
C GLN A 60 -8.01 -14.40 5.27
N ALA A 61 -8.71 -13.73 4.35
CA ALA A 61 -10.03 -14.13 3.87
C ALA A 61 -9.96 -15.48 3.16
N LEU A 62 -8.98 -15.69 2.27
CA LEU A 62 -8.73 -16.97 1.61
C LEU A 62 -8.44 -18.08 2.62
N ARG A 63 -7.62 -17.80 3.65
CA ARG A 63 -7.34 -18.72 4.75
C ARG A 63 -8.60 -19.07 5.54
N SER A 64 -9.43 -18.07 5.85
CA SER A 64 -10.68 -18.25 6.58
C SER A 64 -11.67 -19.10 5.80
N TYR A 65 -11.79 -18.86 4.49
CA TYR A 65 -12.59 -19.62 3.54
C TYR A 65 -12.16 -21.08 3.45
N TYR A 66 -10.85 -21.30 3.33
CA TYR A 66 -10.29 -22.65 3.29
C TYR A 66 -10.61 -23.45 4.57
N ARG A 67 -10.55 -22.79 5.73
CA ARG A 67 -10.81 -23.41 7.05
C ARG A 67 -12.29 -23.57 7.37
N SER A 68 -13.17 -22.73 6.82
CA SER A 68 -14.59 -22.76 7.12
C SER A 68 -15.31 -23.92 6.42
N SER A 69 -14.77 -24.41 5.30
CA SER A 69 -15.37 -25.49 4.49
C SER A 69 -15.73 -26.73 5.32
N PRO A 70 -17.02 -27.15 5.37
CA PRO A 70 -17.50 -28.26 6.20
C PRO A 70 -17.19 -29.65 5.60
N GLY A 71 -16.36 -29.71 4.56
CA GLY A 71 -15.98 -30.92 3.84
C GLY A 71 -14.55 -30.83 3.33
N LEU A 72 -14.34 -31.05 2.03
CA LEU A 72 -13.02 -30.89 1.41
C LEU A 72 -12.61 -29.41 1.51
N ALA A 73 -11.45 -29.15 2.11
CA ALA A 73 -10.90 -27.80 2.19
C ALA A 73 -10.52 -27.32 0.78
N GLN A 74 -11.19 -26.27 0.32
CA GLN A 74 -11.13 -25.82 -1.06
C GLN A 74 -11.13 -24.29 -1.10
N TYR A 75 -10.30 -23.74 -1.99
CA TYR A 75 -10.27 -22.31 -2.23
C TYR A 75 -11.52 -21.80 -2.99
N PRO A 76 -11.77 -20.48 -3.03
CA PRO A 76 -12.84 -19.92 -3.84
C PRO A 76 -12.49 -19.95 -5.32
N LYS A 77 -13.52 -19.95 -6.19
CA LYS A 77 -13.33 -19.82 -7.65
C LYS A 77 -13.22 -18.35 -8.05
N GLU A 78 -13.95 -17.49 -7.36
CA GLU A 78 -13.99 -16.06 -7.61
C GLU A 78 -13.76 -15.28 -6.31
N LEU A 79 -13.26 -14.04 -6.41
CA LEU A 79 -13.14 -13.18 -5.23
C LEU A 79 -14.51 -12.84 -4.61
N ALA A 80 -15.58 -12.85 -5.42
CA ALA A 80 -16.94 -12.64 -4.95
C ALA A 80 -17.39 -13.70 -3.93
N ASP A 81 -16.90 -14.94 -4.04
CA ASP A 81 -17.17 -16.02 -3.09
C ASP A 81 -16.61 -15.71 -1.68
N LEU A 82 -15.61 -14.82 -1.56
CA LEU A 82 -15.09 -14.37 -0.26
C LEU A 82 -16.00 -13.34 0.41
N LEU A 83 -16.80 -12.62 -0.38
CA LEU A 83 -17.75 -11.65 0.11
C LEU A 83 -19.01 -12.36 0.61
N ASP A 84 -19.61 -13.21 -0.22
CA ASP A 84 -20.85 -13.90 0.08
C ASP A 84 -20.70 -15.41 -0.18
N ASP A 85 -20.42 -16.17 0.88
CA ASP A 85 -20.35 -17.63 0.78
C ASP A 85 -21.74 -18.26 0.97
N GLN A 86 -22.39 -18.60 -0.14
CA GLN A 86 -23.69 -19.27 -0.19
C GLN A 86 -23.61 -20.79 0.04
N ARG A 87 -22.43 -21.35 0.32
CA ARG A 87 -22.28 -22.80 0.60
C ARG A 87 -22.84 -23.19 1.96
N PHE A 88 -23.10 -22.23 2.84
CA PHE A 88 -23.69 -22.44 4.15
C PHE A 88 -25.15 -21.99 4.18
N PRO A 89 -25.99 -22.59 5.05
CA PRO A 89 -27.33 -22.07 5.32
C PRO A 89 -27.33 -20.64 5.89
N GLU A 90 -26.22 -20.23 6.52
CA GLU A 90 -25.97 -18.85 6.96
C GLU A 90 -24.89 -18.22 6.09
N ALA A 91 -25.19 -17.10 5.43
CA ALA A 91 -24.25 -16.37 4.59
C ALA A 91 -23.01 -15.94 5.38
N ARG A 92 -21.85 -16.56 5.11
CA ARG A 92 -20.58 -16.22 5.75
C ARG A 92 -19.80 -15.23 4.91
N HIS A 93 -19.47 -14.09 5.52
CA HIS A 93 -18.67 -13.06 4.89
C HIS A 93 -17.23 -13.14 5.42
N HIS A 94 -16.30 -13.54 4.55
CA HIS A 94 -14.87 -13.64 4.90
C HIS A 94 -14.12 -12.33 4.63
N LEU A 95 -14.71 -11.44 3.83
CA LEU A 95 -14.20 -10.12 3.51
C LEU A 95 -15.33 -9.08 3.61
N ARG A 96 -15.04 -7.89 4.14
CA ARG A 96 -16.05 -6.82 4.31
C ARG A 96 -16.49 -6.20 2.98
N GLN A 97 -15.55 -6.08 2.04
CA GLN A 97 -15.76 -5.49 0.72
C GLN A 97 -14.61 -5.90 -0.20
N LEU A 98 -14.83 -5.88 -1.51
CA LEU A 98 -13.76 -6.03 -2.50
C LEU A 98 -12.95 -4.74 -2.52
N TYR A 99 -11.75 -4.79 -1.93
CA TYR A 99 -10.84 -3.66 -1.93
C TYR A 99 -10.13 -3.54 -3.30
N PRO A 100 -10.15 -2.36 -3.94
CA PRO A 100 -9.40 -2.12 -5.17
C PRO A 100 -7.90 -2.08 -4.89
N ASP A 101 -7.08 -2.43 -5.88
CA ASP A 101 -5.63 -2.27 -5.82
C ASP A 101 -5.26 -0.76 -5.78
N PRO A 102 -4.60 -0.26 -4.71
CA PRO A 102 -4.18 1.14 -4.60
C PRO A 102 -3.06 1.55 -5.57
N ILE A 103 -2.36 0.60 -6.20
CA ILE A 103 -1.24 0.85 -7.11
C ILE A 103 -1.59 0.40 -8.55
N GLY A 104 -2.15 -0.79 -8.73
CA GLY A 104 -2.51 -1.39 -10.01
C GLY A 104 -3.83 -0.91 -10.63
N GLN A 105 -4.23 0.33 -10.39
CA GLN A 105 -5.46 0.93 -10.94
C GLN A 105 -6.77 0.21 -10.55
N GLY A 106 -6.79 -0.45 -9.40
CA GLY A 106 -7.99 -1.12 -8.88
C GLY A 106 -8.14 -2.59 -9.25
N GLU A 107 -7.40 -3.08 -10.25
CA GLU A 107 -7.46 -4.47 -10.72
C GLU A 107 -6.37 -5.32 -10.08
N TRP A 108 -6.75 -6.50 -9.58
CA TRP A 108 -5.82 -7.47 -8.99
C TRP A 108 -5.50 -8.58 -9.98
N ALA A 109 -4.23 -8.98 -10.06
CA ALA A 109 -3.85 -10.18 -10.78
C ALA A 109 -4.07 -11.40 -9.88
N LEU A 110 -4.90 -12.34 -10.35
CA LEU A 110 -5.31 -13.51 -9.59
C LEU A 110 -4.41 -14.70 -9.89
N GLN A 111 -3.84 -15.29 -8.84
CA GLN A 111 -3.05 -16.51 -8.95
C GLN A 111 -3.95 -17.73 -8.73
N ARG A 112 -4.06 -18.55 -9.77
CA ARG A 112 -4.88 -19.77 -9.74
C ARG A 112 -4.00 -21.01 -9.61
N GLY A 113 -4.42 -21.94 -8.75
CA GLY A 113 -3.80 -23.25 -8.61
C GLY A 113 -4.15 -24.18 -9.78
N PHE A 114 -3.60 -25.40 -9.76
CA PHE A 114 -3.89 -26.43 -10.76
C PHE A 114 -5.36 -26.86 -10.83
N ASP A 115 -6.10 -26.64 -9.74
CA ASP A 115 -7.54 -26.89 -9.64
C ASP A 115 -8.40 -25.71 -10.16
N GLY A 116 -7.77 -24.67 -10.70
CA GLY A 116 -8.43 -23.48 -11.22
C GLY A 116 -8.94 -22.52 -10.14
N ARG A 117 -8.62 -22.76 -8.87
CA ARG A 117 -9.07 -21.93 -7.74
C ARG A 117 -8.06 -20.84 -7.38
N ILE A 118 -8.54 -19.75 -6.79
CA ILE A 118 -7.70 -18.62 -6.41
C ILE A 118 -6.95 -18.95 -5.11
N THR A 119 -5.63 -19.14 -5.20
CA THR A 119 -4.76 -19.44 -4.06
C THR A 119 -4.05 -18.19 -3.53
N GLY A 120 -4.01 -17.14 -4.34
CA GLY A 120 -3.43 -15.85 -3.99
C GLY A 120 -3.70 -14.79 -5.04
N LEU A 121 -3.16 -13.61 -4.80
CA LEU A 121 -3.23 -12.47 -5.69
C LEU A 121 -1.98 -11.60 -5.57
N ASN A 122 -1.74 -10.79 -6.59
CA ASN A 122 -0.68 -9.79 -6.62
C ASN A 122 -1.16 -8.52 -7.35
N SER A 123 -0.46 -7.41 -7.10
CA SER A 123 -0.69 -6.18 -7.86
C SER A 123 -0.07 -6.34 -9.25
N PRO A 124 -0.76 -6.01 -10.36
CA PRO A 124 -0.16 -6.04 -11.69
C PRO A 124 0.89 -4.94 -11.91
N SER A 125 1.08 -4.03 -10.96
CA SER A 125 2.01 -2.90 -11.12
C SER A 125 3.47 -3.35 -11.15
N THR A 126 4.21 -2.85 -12.14
CA THR A 126 5.65 -3.11 -12.30
C THR A 126 6.52 -2.05 -11.62
N GLU A 127 5.91 -1.14 -10.84
CA GLU A 127 6.62 -0.10 -10.10
C GLU A 127 7.51 -0.68 -8.99
N VAL A 128 8.57 0.07 -8.65
CA VAL A 128 9.57 -0.34 -7.63
C VAL A 128 9.06 -0.01 -6.22
N PRO A 129 8.99 -1.00 -5.30
CA PRO A 129 8.55 -0.76 -3.93
C PRO A 129 9.53 0.14 -3.15
N LEU A 130 8.98 0.99 -2.29
CA LEU A 130 9.77 1.84 -1.39
C LEU A 130 10.24 1.06 -0.15
N LYS A 131 9.44 0.10 0.33
CA LYS A 131 9.77 -0.79 1.44
C LYS A 131 10.57 -1.96 0.91
N GLN A 132 11.79 -2.08 1.41
CA GLN A 132 12.69 -3.19 1.08
C GLN A 132 12.97 -4.13 2.27
N SER A 133 12.58 -3.72 3.48
CA SER A 133 12.83 -4.44 4.73
C SER A 133 11.73 -4.22 5.76
N ASP A 134 11.79 -4.99 6.86
CA ASP A 134 10.88 -4.91 8.00
C ASP A 134 9.46 -5.36 7.63
N PHE A 135 9.36 -6.43 6.84
CA PHE A 135 8.07 -7.04 6.53
C PHE A 135 7.62 -7.95 7.69
N PRO A 136 6.29 -8.10 7.88
CA PRO A 136 5.76 -9.15 8.76
C PRO A 136 6.31 -10.53 8.38
N THR A 137 6.39 -11.46 9.34
CA THR A 137 6.98 -12.79 9.11
C THR A 137 6.33 -13.55 7.96
N GLN A 138 5.00 -13.51 7.83
CA GLN A 138 4.28 -14.05 6.68
C GLN A 138 4.66 -13.45 5.30
N TRP A 139 5.33 -12.30 5.26
CA TRP A 139 5.70 -11.56 4.05
C TRP A 139 7.21 -11.32 3.92
N SER A 140 8.05 -12.09 4.64
CA SER A 140 9.52 -11.96 4.58
C SER A 140 10.07 -12.13 3.17
N ASP A 141 9.40 -12.93 2.33
CA ASP A 141 9.83 -13.16 0.94
C ASP A 141 9.76 -11.90 0.08
N PHE A 142 9.05 -10.85 0.52
CA PHE A 142 8.95 -9.59 -0.22
C PHE A 142 10.20 -8.73 -0.07
N GLU A 143 11.10 -9.06 0.86
CA GLU A 143 12.35 -8.34 1.06
C GLU A 143 13.24 -8.41 -0.18
N GLY A 144 13.70 -7.25 -0.63
CA GLY A 144 14.55 -7.12 -1.81
C GLY A 144 13.86 -7.31 -3.17
N MET A 145 12.54 -7.52 -3.22
CA MET A 145 11.81 -7.57 -4.48
C MET A 145 11.79 -6.20 -5.19
N GLN A 146 11.92 -6.21 -6.52
CA GLN A 146 12.06 -4.99 -7.30
C GLN A 146 10.73 -4.49 -7.88
N ARG A 147 9.66 -5.28 -7.83
CA ARG A 147 8.34 -4.89 -8.37
C ARG A 147 7.21 -5.28 -7.44
N TYR A 148 6.14 -4.49 -7.41
CA TYR A 148 4.92 -4.85 -6.70
C TYR A 148 4.25 -6.12 -7.28
N SER A 149 4.48 -6.43 -8.55
CA SER A 149 4.06 -7.70 -9.19
C SER A 149 4.67 -8.94 -8.56
N ASP A 150 5.84 -8.81 -7.92
CA ASP A 150 6.52 -9.93 -7.29
C ASP A 150 5.92 -10.23 -5.90
N TRP A 151 5.19 -9.27 -5.31
CA TRP A 151 4.54 -9.41 -4.02
C TRP A 151 3.27 -10.25 -4.14
N GLN A 152 3.45 -11.56 -4.00
CA GLN A 152 2.38 -12.55 -4.07
C GLN A 152 1.76 -12.80 -2.70
N PHE A 153 0.54 -12.30 -2.51
CA PHE A 153 -0.29 -12.51 -1.33
C PHE A 153 -1.02 -13.85 -1.44
N VAL A 154 -0.35 -14.92 -1.05
CA VAL A 154 -0.91 -16.28 -1.05
C VAL A 154 -1.44 -16.67 0.32
N ALA A 155 -2.54 -17.43 0.34
CA ALA A 155 -3.14 -17.90 1.59
C ALA A 155 -2.18 -18.79 2.40
N GLU A 156 -1.30 -19.53 1.71
CA GLU A 156 -0.35 -20.46 2.35
C GLU A 156 0.58 -19.72 3.34
N LYS A 157 1.12 -18.59 2.89
CA LYS A 157 2.04 -17.75 3.68
C LYS A 157 1.34 -17.13 4.88
N ALA A 158 0.06 -16.77 4.74
CA ALA A 158 -0.75 -16.30 5.85
C ALA A 158 -1.04 -17.39 6.91
N PHE A 159 -0.79 -18.69 6.65
CA PHE A 159 -0.84 -19.71 7.71
C PHE A 159 0.33 -19.59 8.68
N LEU A 160 1.50 -19.14 8.21
CA LEU A 160 2.76 -19.13 8.98
C LEU A 160 2.69 -18.25 10.23
N ASP A 161 2.02 -17.10 10.17
CA ASP A 161 1.80 -16.22 11.32
C ASP A 161 0.96 -16.89 12.44
N GLY A 162 0.10 -17.85 12.09
CA GLY A 162 -0.72 -18.57 13.07
C GLY A 162 -0.06 -19.82 13.66
N THR A 163 1.06 -20.28 13.10
CA THR A 163 1.83 -21.42 13.63
C THR A 163 2.86 -21.01 14.68
N THR A 164 3.07 -19.70 14.86
CA THR A 164 3.80 -19.15 16.02
C THR A 164 2.90 -19.09 17.25
N GLY A 165 2.31 -20.23 17.63
CA GLY A 165 2.09 -20.52 19.05
C GLY A 165 3.46 -20.60 19.74
N PRO A 166 3.56 -20.48 21.08
CA PRO A 166 4.86 -20.38 21.75
C PRO A 166 5.69 -21.57 21.29
N ALA A 167 6.84 -21.27 20.69
CA ALA A 167 7.80 -22.28 20.26
C ALA A 167 7.96 -23.23 21.44
N LYS A 168 7.42 -24.43 21.31
CA LYS A 168 7.50 -25.48 22.32
C LYS A 168 8.99 -25.65 22.51
N GLY A 169 9.48 -25.13 23.65
CA GLY A 169 10.90 -25.07 23.94
C GLY A 169 11.49 -26.43 23.61
N GLN A 170 12.42 -26.44 22.66
CA GLN A 170 13.31 -27.57 22.50
C GLN A 170 13.93 -27.78 23.87
N SER A 171 13.40 -28.77 24.59
CA SER A 171 14.01 -29.33 25.78
C SER A 171 15.30 -29.98 25.29
N VAL A 172 16.34 -29.15 25.16
CA VAL A 172 17.73 -29.58 25.18
C VAL A 172 17.89 -30.27 26.53
N ARG A 173 17.71 -31.59 26.55
CA ARG A 173 18.14 -32.40 27.69
C ARG A 173 19.65 -32.18 27.79
N PRO A 174 20.19 -31.61 28.88
CA PRO A 174 21.61 -31.72 29.12
C PRO A 174 21.89 -33.21 29.31
N GLN A 175 22.60 -33.81 28.37
CA GLN A 175 23.12 -35.16 28.48
C GLN A 175 24.07 -35.14 29.68
N ALA A 176 23.56 -35.59 30.83
CA ALA A 176 24.33 -35.71 32.04
C ALA A 176 25.42 -36.76 31.87
N LEU A 177 26.59 -36.40 32.38
CA LEU A 177 27.73 -37.20 32.77
C LEU A 177 27.41 -38.67 33.16
N GLN A 178 28.40 -39.54 32.87
CA GLN A 178 28.85 -40.74 33.61
C GLN A 178 28.30 -42.12 33.24
N PRO A 179 29.02 -43.22 33.57
CA PRO A 179 30.30 -43.33 34.29
C PRO A 179 31.55 -43.61 33.44
#